data_AF-A0A3M1GID3-F1
#
_entry.id   AF-A0A3M1GID3-F1
#
_cell.length_a   1.000
_cell.length_b   1.000
_cell.length_c   1.000
_cell.angle_alpha   90.00
_cell.angle_beta   90.00
_cell.angle_gamma   90.00
#
_symmetry.space_group_name_H-M   'P 1'
#
loop_
_entity.id
_entity.type
_entity.pdbx_description
1 polymer ?
#
loop_
_entity_poly.entity_id
_entity_poly.type
_entity_poly.pdbx_seq_one_letter_code
_entity_poly.pdbx_strand_id
1 'polypeptide(L)'
;MGCGIAFVFAAAGRPVSVVEPSSERRNAFEERIAAIRTLLKVDKADLASIDISDRIADAVGNAKFVIEAGPENLEIKRQIFRELDELTPSDVI
;
A
#
# COMPACT_ATOMS: atom_id res chain seq x y z
N MET A 1 1.55 5.10 8.59
CA MET A 1 0.15 4.61 8.53
C MET A 1 -0.04 3.54 7.46
N GLY A 2 0.46 3.73 6.23
CA GLY A 2 0.24 2.81 5.09
C GLY A 2 0.43 1.31 5.35
N CYS A 3 1.50 0.88 6.03
CA CYS A 3 1.74 -0.55 6.32
C CYS A 3 0.60 -1.21 7.13
N GLY A 4 0.03 -0.51 8.12
CA GLY A 4 -1.10 -1.03 8.89
C GLY A 4 -2.40 -1.11 8.07
N ILE A 5 -2.64 -0.11 7.21
CA ILE A 5 -3.76 -0.12 6.27
C ILE A 5 -3.63 -1.34 5.33
N ALA A 6 -2.46 -1.51 4.71
CA ALA A 6 -2.19 -2.64 3.83
C ALA A 6 -2.43 -3.98 4.53
N PHE A 7 -1.97 -4.12 5.78
CA PHE A 7 -2.20 -5.31 6.58
C PHE A 7 -3.70 -5.61 6.77
N VAL A 8 -4.50 -4.62 7.14
CA VAL A 8 -5.94 -4.82 7.40
C VAL A 8 -6.68 -5.27 6.15
N PHE A 9 -6.37 -4.69 4.98
CA PHE A 9 -6.98 -5.14 3.72
C PHE A 9 -6.52 -6.55 3.32
N ALA A 10 -5.24 -6.87 3.50
CA ALA A 10 -4.72 -8.20 3.21
C ALA A 10 -5.32 -9.26 4.14
N ALA A 11 -5.48 -8.96 5.43
CA ALA A 11 -6.16 -9.83 6.40
C ALA A 11 -7.66 -9.98 6.13
N ALA A 12 -8.28 -9.04 5.41
CA ALA A 12 -9.64 -9.15 4.90
C ALA A 12 -9.73 -9.91 3.55
N GLY A 13 -8.64 -10.55 3.10
CA GLY A 13 -8.61 -11.33 1.87
C GLY A 13 -8.53 -10.50 0.58
N ARG A 14 -8.17 -9.21 0.66
CA ARG A 14 -8.00 -8.35 -0.52
C ARG A 14 -6.53 -8.32 -0.95
N PRO A 15 -6.20 -8.53 -2.24
CA PRO A 15 -4.84 -8.29 -2.71
C PRO A 15 -4.50 -6.79 -2.57
N VAL A 16 -3.28 -6.49 -2.13
CA VAL A 16 -2.83 -5.13 -1.88
C VAL A 16 -1.52 -4.86 -2.59
N SER A 17 -1.43 -3.71 -3.27
CA SER A 17 -0.17 -3.16 -3.75
C SER A 17 0.20 -1.93 -2.91
N VAL A 18 1.46 -1.86 -2.48
CA VAL A 18 2.00 -0.78 -1.65
C VAL A 18 3.09 -0.06 -2.41
N VAL A 19 3.04 1.27 -2.42
CA VAL A 19 4.10 2.11 -2.96
C VAL A 19 4.88 2.74 -1.81
N GLU A 20 6.18 2.51 -1.77
CA GLU A 20 7.10 3.10 -0.79
C GLU A 20 8.43 3.46 -1.48
N PRO A 21 8.67 4.75 -1.79
CA PRO A 21 9.88 5.18 -2.47
C PRO A 21 11.17 4.89 -1.69
N SER A 22 11.12 4.88 -0.35
CA SER A 22 12.29 4.60 0.48
C SER A 22 12.66 3.12 0.44
N SER A 23 13.83 2.81 -0.13
CA SER A 23 14.37 1.44 -0.14
C SER A 23 14.54 0.86 1.27
N GLU A 24 14.99 1.68 2.23
CA GLU A 24 15.11 1.29 3.63
C GLU A 24 13.76 0.82 4.21
N ARG A 25 12.69 1.59 3.99
CA ARG A 25 11.35 1.25 4.48
C ARG A 25 10.75 0.05 3.75
N ARG A 26 11.03 -0.11 2.45
CA ARG A 26 10.65 -1.32 1.69
C ARG A 26 11.31 -2.57 2.25
N ASN A 27 12.62 -2.50 2.51
CA ASN A 27 13.37 -3.63 3.07
C ASN A 27 12.87 -4.02 4.47
N ALA A 28 12.43 -3.04 5.27
CA ALA A 28 11.83 -3.28 6.59
C ALA A 28 10.34 -3.68 6.54
N PHE A 29 9.70 -3.72 5.36
CA PHE A 29 8.25 -3.89 5.25
C PHE A 29 7.77 -5.26 5.72
N GLU A 30 8.47 -6.33 5.33
CA GLU A 30 8.09 -7.70 5.70
C GLU A 30 8.16 -7.90 7.23
N GLU A 31 9.20 -7.38 7.88
CA GLU A 31 9.34 -7.43 9.33
C GLU A 31 8.17 -6.70 10.02
N ARG A 32 7.77 -5.54 9.50
CA ARG A 32 6.63 -4.78 10.05
C ARG A 32 5.31 -5.52 9.90
N ILE A 33 5.06 -6.13 8.75
CA ILE A 33 3.88 -6.98 8.53
C ILE A 33 3.87 -8.16 9.51
N ALA A 34 5.02 -8.82 9.72
CA ALA A 34 5.15 -9.91 10.69
C ALA A 34 4.90 -9.47 12.14
N ALA A 35 5.36 -8.27 12.51
CA ALA A 35 5.11 -7.68 13.82
C ALA A 35 3.61 -7.39 14.04
N ILE A 36 2.93 -6.77 13.06
CA ILE A 36 1.48 -6.51 13.12
C ILE A 36 0.70 -7.82 13.21
N ARG A 37 1.09 -8.82 12.42
CA ARG A 37 0.48 -10.16 12.44
C ARG A 37 0.53 -10.78 13.82
N THR A 38 1.71 -10.75 14.45
CA THR A 38 1.92 -11.27 15.82
C THR A 38 1.06 -10.53 16.83
N LEU A 39 1.02 -9.19 16.73
CA LEU A 39 0.24 -8.35 17.64
C LEU A 39 -1.27 -8.64 17.55
N LEU A 40 -1.78 -8.83 16.33
CA LEU A 40 -3.20 -9.03 16.05
C LEU A 40 -3.62 -10.51 16.01
N LYS A 41 -2.67 -11.44 16.20
CA LYS A 41 -2.90 -12.90 16.21
C LYS A 41 -3.60 -13.41 14.94
N VAL A 42 -3.16 -12.92 13.78
CA VAL A 42 -3.62 -13.37 12.46
C VAL A 42 -2.67 -14.43 11.93
N ASP A 43 -3.15 -15.50 11.30
CA ASP A 43 -2.24 -16.50 10.72
C ASP A 43 -1.72 -16.04 9.35
N LYS A 44 -0.50 -16.48 8.98
CA LYS A 44 0.10 -16.09 7.68
C LYS A 44 -0.76 -16.56 6.51
N ALA A 45 -1.40 -17.72 6.65
CA ALA A 45 -2.26 -18.32 5.63
C ALA A 45 -3.53 -17.49 5.36
N ASP A 46 -3.91 -16.62 6.30
CA ASP A 46 -5.10 -15.78 6.20
C ASP A 46 -4.83 -14.44 5.48
N LEU A 47 -3.57 -14.13 5.20
CA LEU A 47 -3.20 -12.90 4.49
C LEU A 47 -3.24 -13.13 2.97
N ALA A 48 -4.00 -12.29 2.28
CA ALA A 48 -3.87 -12.13 0.84
C ALA A 48 -2.50 -11.54 0.45
N SER A 49 -2.19 -11.54 -0.85
CA SER A 49 -0.92 -11.03 -1.36
C SER A 49 -0.74 -9.55 -1.06
N ILE A 50 0.48 -9.19 -0.65
CA ILE A 50 0.93 -7.80 -0.53
C ILE A 50 2.18 -7.64 -1.37
N ASP A 51 2.07 -6.89 -2.46
CA ASP A 51 3.19 -6.56 -3.33
C ASP A 51 3.67 -5.13 -3.03
N ILE A 52 4.98 -4.92 -2.98
CA ILE A 52 5.56 -3.61 -2.68
C ILE A 52 6.47 -3.13 -3.82
N SER A 53 6.25 -1.90 -4.28
CA SER A 53 7.04 -1.22 -5.30
C SER A 53 7.50 0.16 -4.82
N ASP A 54 8.40 0.81 -5.56
CA ASP A 54 8.77 2.22 -5.33
C ASP A 54 8.01 3.21 -6.21
N ARG A 55 7.29 2.75 -7.22
CA ARG A 55 6.62 3.62 -8.20
C ARG A 55 5.13 3.35 -8.25
N ILE A 56 4.37 4.44 -8.38
CA ILE A 56 2.91 4.40 -8.49
C ILE A 56 2.49 3.65 -9.76
N ALA A 57 3.18 3.89 -10.88
CA ALA A 57 2.92 3.23 -12.16
C ALA A 57 2.93 1.69 -12.10
N ASP A 58 3.73 1.11 -11.19
CA ASP A 58 3.83 -0.35 -11.07
C ASP A 58 2.71 -0.96 -10.21
N ALA A 59 1.93 -0.13 -9.49
CA ALA A 59 0.98 -0.59 -8.48
C ALA A 59 -0.49 -0.33 -8.84
N VAL A 60 -0.80 0.72 -9.62
CA VAL A 60 -2.18 1.24 -9.69
C VAL A 60 -2.98 0.87 -10.95
N GLY A 61 -2.34 0.26 -11.95
CA GLY A 61 -2.95 0.05 -13.27
C GLY A 61 -4.24 -0.79 -13.28
N ASN A 62 -4.46 -1.62 -12.25
CA ASN A 62 -5.69 -2.41 -12.06
C ASN A 62 -6.39 -2.13 -10.72
N ALA A 63 -6.03 -1.03 -10.04
CA ALA A 63 -6.59 -0.70 -8.74
C ALA A 63 -8.08 -0.36 -8.86
N LYS A 64 -8.87 -0.76 -7.85
CA LYS A 64 -10.27 -0.38 -7.67
C LYS A 64 -10.48 0.58 -6.50
N PHE A 65 -9.49 0.67 -5.63
CA PHE A 65 -9.48 1.58 -4.49
C PHE A 65 -8.03 1.94 -4.17
N VAL A 66 -7.74 3.23 -4.04
CA VAL A 66 -6.41 3.75 -3.70
C VAL A 66 -6.51 4.57 -2.41
N ILE A 67 -5.62 4.28 -1.47
CA ILE A 67 -5.47 5.07 -0.24
C ILE A 67 -4.10 5.74 -0.28
N GLU A 68 -4.09 7.06 -0.40
CA GLU A 68 -2.87 7.85 -0.23
C GLU A 68 -2.51 7.95 1.26
N ALA A 69 -1.31 7.51 1.61
CA ALA A 69 -0.80 7.50 2.99
C ALA A 69 0.65 7.99 3.08
N GLY A 70 1.00 8.94 2.22
CA GLY A 70 2.28 9.64 2.18
C GLY A 70 2.38 10.75 3.25
N PRO A 71 3.47 11.54 3.23
CA PRO A 71 3.71 12.60 4.22
C PRO A 71 2.59 13.64 4.27
N GLU A 72 2.37 14.22 5.45
CA GLU A 72 1.45 15.35 5.65
C GLU A 72 2.05 16.67 5.14
N ASN A 73 2.31 16.69 3.83
CA ASN A 73 2.80 17.83 3.08
C ASN A 73 1.93 18.02 1.84
N LEU A 74 1.32 19.21 1.73
CA LEU A 74 0.34 19.51 0.69
C LEU A 74 0.91 19.35 -0.73
N GLU A 75 2.13 19.81 -0.98
CA GLU A 75 2.73 19.75 -2.32
C GLU A 75 3.01 18.30 -2.72
N ILE A 76 3.53 17.50 -1.79
CA ILE A 76 3.76 16.07 -2.02
C ILE A 76 2.44 15.35 -2.32
N LYS A 77 1.39 15.59 -1.53
CA LYS A 77 0.07 14.98 -1.77
C LYS A 77 -0.49 15.37 -3.14
N ARG A 78 -0.39 16.64 -3.53
CA ARG A 78 -0.85 17.10 -4.86
C ARG A 78 -0.07 16.42 -6.01
N GLN A 79 1.22 16.19 -5.83
CA GLN A 79 2.04 15.45 -6.81
C GLN A 79 1.58 14.00 -6.91
N ILE A 80 1.38 13.32 -5.78
CA ILE A 80 0.86 11.95 -5.73
C ILE A 80 -0.51 11.86 -6.43
N PHE A 81 -1.45 12.74 -6.08
CA PHE A 81 -2.79 12.72 -6.69
C PHE A 81 -2.77 13.02 -8.19
N ARG A 82 -1.85 13.85 -8.69
CA ARG A 82 -1.70 14.07 -10.13
C ARG A 82 -1.24 12.80 -10.84
N GLU A 83 -0.25 12.11 -10.28
CA GLU A 83 0.25 10.86 -10.86
C GLU A 83 -0.83 9.76 -10.80
N LEU A 84 -1.64 9.71 -9.73
CA LEU A 84 -2.78 8.81 -9.63
C LEU A 84 -3.86 9.10 -10.69
N ASP A 85 -4.23 10.37 -10.89
CA ASP A 85 -5.21 10.80 -11.89
C ASP A 85 -4.80 10.37 -13.33
N GLU A 86 -3.51 10.38 -13.62
CA GLU A 86 -2.97 9.97 -14.93
C GLU A 86 -2.89 8.45 -15.12
N LEU A 87 -2.63 7.68 -14.05
CA LEU A 87 -2.25 6.26 -14.15
C LEU A 87 -3.35 5.28 -13.74
N THR A 88 -4.39 5.76 -13.05
CA THR A 88 -5.46 4.89 -12.54
C THR A 88 -6.61 4.71 -13.54
N PRO A 89 -7.38 3.61 -13.43
CA PRO A 89 -8.63 3.47 -14.16
C PRO A 89 -9.63 4.57 -13.82
N SER A 90 -10.46 4.98 -14.78
CA SER A 90 -11.45 6.06 -14.58
C SER A 90 -12.54 5.76 -13.54
N ASP A 91 -12.70 4.49 -13.16
CA ASP A 91 -13.66 4.03 -12.14
C ASP A 91 -13.01 3.75 -10.78
N VAL A 92 -11.71 4.03 -10.63
CA VAL A 92 -11.04 3.90 -9.34
C VAL A 92 -11.61 4.91 -8.34
N ILE A 93 -11.61 4.53 -7.07
CA ILE A 93 -11.91 5.42 -5.95
C ILE A 93 -10.61 5.72 -5.20
#